data_AF-A0A183DG18-F1
#
_entry.id   AF-A0A183DG18-F1
#
_cell.length_a   1.000
_cell.length_b   1.000
_cell.length_c   1.000
_cell.angle_alpha   90.00
_cell.angle_beta   90.00
_cell.angle_gamma   90.00
#
_symmetry.space_group_name_H-M   'P 1'
#
loop_
_entity.id
_entity.type
_entity.pdbx_description
1 polymer ?
#
loop_
_entity_poly.entity_id
_entity_poly.type
_entity_poly.pdbx_seq_one_letter_code
_entity_poly.pdbx_strand_id
1 'polypeptide(L)'
;MITILGLDSQVCMLEGLYTALEDVFPRFLRKYKKISLSITCLFFFLLGIPMVTQAGSYWLTLFDAYGASGIALLFVVFFEIVGLSWGFG
;
A
#
# COMPACT_ATOMS: atom_id res chain seq x y z
N MET A 1 -1.13 -14.03 -18.55
CA MET A 1 -1.92 -14.48 -17.38
C MET A 1 -1.42 -13.83 -16.09
N ILE A 2 -0.15 -14.03 -15.70
CA ILE A 2 0.45 -13.44 -14.49
C ILE A 2 0.38 -11.90 -14.43
N THR A 3 0.50 -11.21 -15.56
CA THR A 3 0.46 -9.74 -15.63
C THR A 3 -0.93 -9.17 -15.35
N ILE A 4 -1.98 -9.85 -15.82
CA ILE A 4 -3.38 -9.44 -15.59
C ILE A 4 -3.76 -9.66 -14.12
N LEU A 5 -3.33 -10.80 -13.54
CA LEU A 5 -3.54 -11.09 -12.13
C LEU A 5 -2.85 -10.06 -11.23
N GLY A 6 -1.60 -9.71 -11.57
CA GLY A 6 -0.83 -8.70 -10.85
C GLY A 6 -1.44 -7.30 -10.98
N LEU A 7 -1.95 -6.94 -12.16
CA LEU A 7 -2.62 -5.66 -12.38
C LEU A 7 -3.87 -5.50 -11.51
N ASP A 8 -4.71 -6.52 -11.44
CA ASP A 8 -5.93 -6.50 -10.62
C ASP A 8 -5.62 -6.27 -9.13
N SER A 9 -4.63 -7.01 -8.62
CA SER A 9 -4.18 -6.89 -7.22
C SER A 9 -3.61 -5.49 -6.91
N GLN A 10 -2.82 -4.92 -7.82
CA GLN A 10 -2.22 -3.59 -7.65
C GLN A 10 -3.26 -2.47 -7.69
N VAL A 11 -4.28 -2.58 -8.55
CA VAL A 11 -5.38 -1.61 -8.61
C VAL A 11 -6.16 -1.61 -7.29
N CYS A 12 -6.51 -2.79 -6.77
CA CYS A 12 -7.19 -2.91 -5.48
C CYS A 12 -6.39 -2.28 -4.33
N MET A 13 -5.07 -2.53 -4.27
CA MET A 13 -4.21 -1.99 -3.21
C MET A 13 -4.10 -0.46 -3.27
N LEU A 14 -3.94 0.10 -4.47
CA LEU A 14 -3.87 1.55 -4.66
C LEU A 14 -5.20 2.24 -4.36
N GLU A 15 -6.33 1.66 -4.78
CA GLU A 15 -7.66 2.20 -4.46
C GLU A 15 -7.93 2.19 -2.96
N GLY A 16 -7.58 1.11 -2.25
CA GLY A 16 -7.74 1.03 -0.79
C GLY A 16 -6.92 2.09 -0.05
N LEU A 17 -5.64 2.24 -0.41
CA LEU A 17 -4.77 3.26 0.17
C LEU A 17 -5.28 4.67 -0.13
N TYR A 18 -5.66 4.92 -1.38
CA TYR A 18 -6.14 6.23 -1.81
C TYR A 18 -7.45 6.61 -1.11
N THR A 19 -8.36 5.65 -0.92
CA THR A 19 -9.63 5.86 -0.19
C THR A 19 -9.38 6.21 1.27
N ALA A 20 -8.50 5.46 1.96
CA ALA A 20 -8.11 5.79 3.35
C ALA A 20 -7.50 7.19 3.46
N LEU A 21 -6.72 7.63 2.46
CA LEU A 21 -6.15 8.97 2.42
C LEU A 21 -7.22 10.06 2.17
N GLU A 22 -8.21 9.79 1.31
CA GLU A 22 -9.35 10.69 1.09
C GLU A 22 -10.19 10.88 2.36
N ASP A 23 -10.30 9.85 3.20
CA ASP A 23 -11.07 9.92 4.46
C ASP A 23 -10.38 10.78 5.53
N VAL A 24 -9.04 10.77 5.61
CA VAL A 24 -8.29 11.60 6.57
C VAL A 24 -8.26 13.07 6.16
N PHE A 25 -8.18 13.38 4.86
CA PHE A 25 -8.06 14.76 4.36
C PHE A 25 -9.18 15.12 3.35
N PRO A 26 -10.45 15.15 3.78
CA PRO A 26 -11.61 15.24 2.88
C PRO A 26 -11.70 16.57 2.13
N ARG A 27 -11.16 17.67 2.68
CA ARG A 27 -11.28 19.03 2.09
C ARG A 27 -10.29 19.28 0.95
N PHE A 28 -9.08 18.72 1.02
CA PHE A 28 -8.03 18.97 0.03
C PHE A 28 -8.05 17.93 -1.10
N LEU A 29 -8.20 16.63 -0.79
CA LEU A 29 -8.13 15.58 -1.80
C LEU A 29 -9.38 15.51 -2.69
N ARG A 30 -10.59 15.75 -2.18
CA ARG A 30 -11.82 15.68 -3.00
C ARG A 30 -11.88 16.72 -4.11
N LYS A 31 -11.26 17.90 -3.92
CA LYS A 31 -11.26 18.98 -4.91
C LYS A 31 -10.34 18.69 -6.11
N TYR A 32 -9.28 17.91 -5.90
CA TYR A 32 -8.24 17.64 -6.91
C TYR A 32 -7.97 16.14 -7.11
N LYS A 33 -9.01 15.31 -6.99
CA LYS A 33 -8.93 13.83 -6.98
C LYS A 33 -8.03 13.22 -8.06
N LYS A 34 -8.11 13.74 -9.29
CA LYS A 34 -7.29 13.24 -10.43
C LYS A 34 -5.81 13.57 -10.27
N ILE A 35 -5.50 14.77 -9.75
CA ILE A 35 -4.13 15.26 -9.59
C ILE A 35 -3.47 14.57 -8.39
N SER A 36 -4.19 14.44 -7.26
CA SER A 36 -3.69 13.71 -6.08
C SER A 36 -3.38 12.26 -6.40
N LEU A 37 -4.26 11.56 -7.11
CA LEU A 37 -4.03 10.17 -7.51
C LEU A 37 -2.81 10.05 -8.44
N SER A 38 -2.68 10.94 -9.42
CA SER A 38 -1.51 10.94 -10.32
C SER A 38 -0.20 11.17 -9.57
N ILE A 39 -0.19 12.06 -8.58
CA ILE A 39 1.00 12.31 -7.74
C ILE A 39 1.34 11.07 -6.92
N THR A 40 0.35 10.42 -6.30
CA THR A 40 0.57 9.19 -5.54
C THR A 40 1.15 8.07 -6.41
N CYS A 41 0.61 7.87 -7.62
CA CYS A 41 1.14 6.89 -8.57
C CYS A 41 2.59 7.21 -8.98
N LEU A 42 2.90 8.49 -9.24
CA LEU A 42 4.24 8.92 -9.60
C LEU A 42 5.23 8.75 -8.43
N PHE A 43 4.78 8.98 -7.20
CA PHE A 43 5.57 8.72 -6.00
C PHE A 43 5.89 7.23 -5.85
N PHE A 44 4.91 6.34 -6.02
CA PHE A 44 5.14 4.89 -6.01
C PHE A 44 6.06 4.43 -7.15
N PHE A 45 5.96 5.05 -8.33
CA PHE A 45 6.88 4.78 -9.43
C PHE A 45 8.34 5.13 -9.06
N LEU A 46 8.57 6.27 -8.41
CA LEU A 46 9.90 6.66 -7.94
C LEU A 46 10.45 5.69 -6.88
N LEU A 47 9.60 5.22 -5.96
CA LEU A 47 9.97 4.20 -4.97
C LEU A 47 10.29 2.83 -5.59
N GLY A 48 9.74 2.53 -6.77
CA GLY A 48 10.02 1.29 -7.50
C GLY A 48 11.35 1.27 -8.25
N ILE A 49 11.96 2.43 -8.53
CA ILE A 49 13.25 2.55 -9.24
C ILE A 49 14.37 1.66 -8.64
N PRO A 50 14.62 1.63 -7.32
CA PRO A 50 15.66 0.77 -6.74
C PRO A 50 15.44 -0.73 -7.03
N MET A 51 14.19 -1.19 -7.20
CA MET A 51 13.89 -2.60 -7.48
C MET A 51 14.25 -3.05 -8.90
N VAL A 52 14.49 -2.12 -9.82
CA VAL A 52 14.86 -2.41 -11.23
C VAL A 52 16.39 -2.43 -11.43
N THR A 53 17.16 -2.09 -10.39
CA THR A 53 18.63 -2.10 -10.47
C THR A 53 19.23 -3.51 -10.56
N GLN A 54 20.53 -3.64 -10.85
CA GLN A 54 21.21 -4.95 -10.94
C GLN A 54 21.12 -5.77 -9.65
N ALA A 55 20.97 -5.12 -8.49
CA ALA A 55 20.74 -5.75 -7.20
C ALA A 55 19.24 -5.89 -6.85
N GLY A 56 18.34 -5.65 -7.81
CA GLY A 56 16.89 -5.57 -7.60
C GLY A 56 16.26 -6.83 -7.02
N SER A 57 16.78 -8.01 -7.37
CA SER A 57 16.32 -9.28 -6.79
C SER A 57 16.55 -9.35 -5.28
N TYR A 58 17.71 -8.88 -4.80
CA TYR A 58 18.02 -8.85 -3.36
C TYR A 58 17.09 -7.90 -2.61
N TRP A 59 16.84 -6.71 -3.18
CA TRP A 59 15.87 -5.76 -2.61
C TRP A 59 14.47 -6.37 -2.54
N LEU A 60 14.01 -7.01 -3.62
CA LEU A 60 12.71 -7.69 -3.66
C LEU A 60 12.58 -8.76 -2.57
N THR A 61 13.55 -9.65 -2.45
CA THR A 61 13.50 -10.72 -1.43
C THR A 61 13.55 -10.16 -0.01
N LEU A 62 14.31 -9.08 0.22
CA LEU A 62 14.37 -8.41 1.52
C LEU A 62 13.01 -7.79 1.90
N PHE A 63 12.39 -7.05 0.97
CA PHE A 63 11.08 -6.43 1.19
C PHE A 63 9.96 -7.46 1.34
N ASP A 64 10.03 -8.59 0.62
CA ASP A 64 9.05 -9.66 0.73
C ASP A 64 9.15 -10.37 2.10
N ALA A 65 10.37 -10.71 2.52
CA ALA A 65 10.62 -11.41 3.78
C ALA A 65 10.31 -10.57 5.04
N TYR A 66 10.63 -9.28 5.02
CA TYR A 66 10.46 -8.41 6.20
C TYR A 66 9.23 -7.50 6.14
N GLY A 67 8.80 -7.09 4.95
CA GLY A 67 7.68 -6.16 4.76
C GLY A 67 6.35 -6.88 4.55
N ALA A 68 6.24 -7.67 3.48
CA ALA A 68 4.97 -8.25 3.03
C ALA A 68 4.55 -9.52 3.80
N SER A 69 5.51 -10.35 4.23
CA SER A 69 5.22 -11.66 4.85
C SER A 69 5.45 -11.70 6.38
N GLY A 70 5.96 -10.62 6.97
CA GLY A 70 6.54 -10.63 8.31
C GLY A 70 5.61 -10.38 9.51
N ILE A 71 6.27 -10.03 10.62
CA ILE A 71 5.69 -9.66 11.92
C ILE A 71 4.83 -8.38 11.87
N ALA A 72 5.07 -7.49 10.91
CA ALA A 72 4.40 -6.19 10.85
C ALA A 72 2.88 -6.32 10.62
N LEU A 73 2.45 -7.16 9.66
CA LEU A 73 1.03 -7.41 9.44
C LEU A 73 0.38 -8.11 10.62
N LEU A 74 1.05 -9.12 11.21
CA LEU A 74 0.54 -9.81 12.40
C LEU A 74 0.38 -8.85 13.59
N PHE A 75 1.32 -7.93 13.77
CA PHE A 75 1.27 -6.92 14.82
C PHE A 75 0.07 -5.99 14.61
N VAL A 76 -0.12 -5.45 13.40
CA VAL A 76 -1.26 -4.57 13.09
C VAL A 76 -2.59 -5.29 13.32
N VAL A 77 -2.76 -6.50 12.78
CA VAL A 77 -3.99 -7.29 12.92
C VAL A 77 -4.26 -7.67 14.37
N PHE A 78 -3.22 -7.97 15.16
CA PHE A 78 -3.37 -8.24 16.59
C PHE A 78 -3.97 -7.04 17.33
N PHE A 79 -3.44 -5.84 17.12
CA PHE A 79 -4.00 -4.63 17.74
C PHE A 79 -5.40 -4.27 17.20
N GLU A 80 -5.66 -4.53 15.93
CA GLU A 80 -6.98 -4.31 15.33
C GLU A 80 -8.04 -5.20 15.98
N ILE A 81 -7.76 -6.49 16.16
CA ILE A 81 -8.69 -7.44 16.80
C ILE A 81 -8.87 -7.12 18.29
N VAL A 82 -7.78 -6.81 19.01
CA VAL A 82 -7.86 -6.42 20.44
C VAL A 82 -8.67 -5.13 20.59
N GLY A 83 -8.44 -4.14 19.73
CA GLY A 83 -9.20 -2.90 19.71
C GLY A 83 -10.69 -3.11 19.41
N LEU A 84 -11.01 -3.94 18.42
CA LEU A 84 -12.40 -4.26 18.08
C LEU A 84 -13.11 -5.05 19.20
N SER A 85 -12.43 -6.03 19.79
CA SER A 85 -13.02 -6.93 20.79
C SER A 85 -13.17 -6.30 22.19
N TRP A 86 -12.19 -5.50 22.63
CA TRP A 86 -12.16 -4.94 23.99
C TRP A 86 -12.39 -3.44 24.03
N GLY A 87 -12.04 -2.72 22.95
CA GLY A 87 -12.21 -1.27 22.86
C GLY A 87 -13.58 -0.85 22.32
N PHE A 88 -14.04 -1.53 21.26
CA PHE A 88 -15.34 -1.25 20.62
C PHE A 88 -16.49 -2.12 21.13
N GLY A 89 -16.20 -3.13 21.97
CA GLY A 89 -17.16 -4.09 22.53
C GLY A 89 -18.50 -3.46 22.88
#